data_AF-D5G3I1-F1
#
_entry.id   AF-D5G3I1-F1
#
_cell.length_a   1.000
_cell.length_b   1.000
_cell.length_c   1.000
_cell.angle_alpha   90.00
_cell.angle_beta   90.00
_cell.angle_gamma   90.00
#
_symmetry.space_group_name_H-M   'P 1'
#
loop_
_entity.id
_entity.type
_entity.pdbx_description
1 polymer ?
#
loop_
_entity_poly.entity_id
_entity_poly.type
_entity_poly.pdbx_seq_one_letter_code
_entity_poly.pdbx_strand_id
1 'polypeptide(L)'
;VGMEFWARWAHRALWHSSLWHMHESHHKPREGPFELNDVFAIVNAVPAIALLSYGFFHKGLVPGLCFGAGLGITVFGMAYMFVH
;
A
#
# COMPACT_ATOMS: atom_id res chain seq x y z
N VAL A 1 7.38 11.04 4.63
CA VAL A 1 7.23 12.12 3.62
C VAL A 1 6.85 11.57 2.24
N GLY A 2 7.72 10.84 1.52
CA GLY A 2 7.40 10.33 0.18
C GLY A 2 6.14 9.45 0.09
N MET A 3 6.02 8.45 0.99
CA MET A 3 4.85 7.56 1.04
C MET A 3 3.54 8.28 1.33
N GLU A 4 3.58 9.34 2.13
CA GLU A 4 2.39 10.12 2.48
C GLU A 4 1.89 10.94 1.27
N PHE A 5 2.80 11.59 0.53
CA PHE A 5 2.45 12.28 -0.70
C PHE A 5 1.90 11.31 -1.75
N TRP A 6 2.53 10.15 -1.89
CA TRP A 6 2.03 9.09 -2.77
C TRP A 6 0.63 8.64 -2.37
N ALA A 7 0.40 8.33 -1.09
CA ALA A 7 -0.89 7.87 -0.60
C ALA A 7 -1.99 8.91 -0.80
N ARG A 8 -1.73 10.19 -0.48
CA ARG A 8 -2.70 11.28 -0.71
C ARG A 8 -3.04 11.43 -2.19
N TRP A 9 -2.04 11.36 -3.07
CA TRP A 9 -2.27 11.43 -4.50
C TRP A 9 -3.05 10.22 -5.00
N ALA A 10 -2.64 8.99 -4.66
CA ALA A 10 -3.29 7.77 -5.10
C ALA A 10 -4.76 7.72 -4.62
N HIS A 11 -5.00 8.12 -3.37
CA HIS A 11 -6.34 8.18 -2.79
C HIS A 11 -7.24 9.13 -3.60
N ARG A 12 -6.80 10.37 -3.82
CA ARG A 12 -7.61 11.37 -4.54
C ARG A 12 -7.71 11.11 -6.04
N ALA A 13 -6.61 10.74 -6.68
CA ALA A 13 -6.47 10.73 -8.13
C ALA A 13 -6.68 9.36 -8.77
N LEU A 14 -6.62 8.26 -8.02
CA LEU A 14 -6.90 6.91 -8.51
C LEU A 14 -8.12 6.29 -7.83
N TRP A 15 -8.14 6.26 -6.49
CA TRP A 15 -9.19 5.55 -5.74
C TRP A 15 -10.54 6.26 -5.80
N HIS A 16 -10.56 7.59 -5.74
CA HIS A 16 -11.77 8.40 -5.90
C HIS A 16 -12.14 8.70 -7.36
N SER A 17 -11.47 8.08 -8.34
CA SER A 17 -11.71 8.30 -9.77
C SER A 17 -11.86 6.97 -10.51
N SER A 18 -10.84 6.53 -11.25
CA SER A 18 -10.86 5.34 -12.09
C SER A 18 -11.03 4.04 -11.31
N LEU A 19 -10.69 4.01 -10.01
CA LEU A 19 -10.79 2.83 -9.16
C LEU A 19 -11.91 2.95 -8.11
N TRP A 20 -12.87 3.88 -8.31
CA TRP A 20 -13.97 4.08 -7.37
C TRP A 20 -14.77 2.81 -7.09
N HIS A 21 -15.03 1.98 -8.11
CA HIS A 21 -15.75 0.73 -7.92
C HIS A 21 -15.10 -0.19 -6.88
N MET A 22 -13.76 -0.16 -6.76
CA MET A 22 -13.03 -0.92 -5.73
C MET A 22 -12.99 -0.20 -4.38
N HIS A 23 -13.02 1.13 -4.37
CA HIS A 23 -12.89 1.94 -3.15
C HIS A 23 -14.25 2.25 -2.48
N GLU A 24 -15.36 2.15 -3.21
CA GLU A 24 -16.68 2.54 -2.73
C GLU A 24 -17.09 1.81 -1.45
N SER A 25 -16.72 0.53 -1.29
CA SER A 25 -17.07 -0.24 -0.09
C SER A 25 -16.50 0.39 1.18
N HIS A 26 -15.33 1.04 1.09
CA HIS A 26 -14.70 1.74 2.22
C HIS A 26 -15.50 2.94 2.72
N HIS A 27 -16.35 3.54 1.87
CA HIS A 27 -17.21 4.67 2.23
C HIS A 27 -18.60 4.23 2.73
N LYS A 28 -18.88 2.92 2.72
CA LYS A 28 -20.15 2.36 3.15
C LYS A 28 -19.98 1.62 4.49
N PRO A 29 -21.07 1.37 5.23
CA PRO A 29 -21.00 0.48 6.39
C PRO A 29 -20.46 -0.90 5.99
N ARG A 30 -19.48 -1.39 6.73
CA ARG A 30 -18.83 -2.67 6.45
C ARG A 30 -19.79 -3.83 6.62
N GLU A 31 -19.83 -4.71 5.62
CA GLU A 31 -20.59 -5.96 5.66
C GLU A 31 -19.64 -7.15 5.73
N GLY A 32 -19.39 -7.64 6.95
CA GLY A 32 -18.58 -8.83 7.18
C GLY A 32 -17.06 -8.60 7.23
N PRO A 33 -16.26 -9.68 7.12
CA PRO A 33 -14.83 -9.63 7.39
C PRO A 33 -13.97 -9.19 6.20
N PHE A 34 -14.53 -9.00 5.00
CA PHE A 34 -13.78 -8.58 3.81
C PHE A 34 -14.57 -7.54 3.00
N GLU A 35 -13.84 -6.64 2.35
CA GLU A 35 -14.38 -5.60 1.47
C GLU A 35 -13.65 -5.62 0.13
N LEU A 36 -14.31 -5.18 -0.95
CA LEU A 36 -13.63 -5.06 -2.25
C LEU A 36 -12.43 -4.10 -2.18
N ASN A 37 -12.50 -3.10 -1.29
CA ASN A 37 -11.39 -2.19 -0.99
C ASN A 37 -10.13 -2.90 -0.47
N ASP A 38 -10.23 -4.10 0.11
CA ASP A 38 -9.08 -4.87 0.58
C ASP A 38 -8.11 -5.24 -0.57
N VAL A 39 -8.56 -5.17 -1.83
CA VAL A 39 -7.70 -5.29 -3.01
C VAL A 39 -6.55 -4.26 -2.98
N PHE A 40 -6.77 -3.05 -2.48
CA PHE A 40 -5.69 -2.06 -2.37
C PHE A 40 -4.61 -2.48 -1.38
N ALA A 41 -4.97 -3.18 -0.29
CA ALA A 41 -3.99 -3.73 0.63
C ALA A 41 -3.12 -4.78 -0.08
N ILE A 42 -3.72 -5.67 -0.87
CA ILE A 42 -3.02 -6.69 -1.65
C ILE A 42 -2.11 -6.06 -2.71
N VAL A 43 -2.63 -5.10 -3.47
CA VAL A 43 -1.88 -4.38 -4.52
C VAL A 43 -0.66 -3.67 -3.97
N ASN A 44 -0.71 -3.16 -2.72
CA ASN A 44 0.45 -2.57 -2.06
C ASN A 44 1.38 -3.61 -1.39
N ALA A 45 0.83 -4.74 -0.90
CA ALA A 45 1.60 -5.79 -0.26
C ALA A 45 2.52 -6.52 -1.24
N VAL A 46 2.05 -6.83 -2.45
CA VAL A 46 2.86 -7.52 -3.47
C VAL A 46 4.18 -6.80 -3.78
N PRO A 47 4.21 -5.51 -4.16
CA PRO A 47 5.46 -4.79 -4.41
C PRO A 47 6.29 -4.63 -3.13
N ALA A 48 5.66 -4.45 -1.95
CA ALA A 48 6.40 -4.39 -0.69
C ALA A 48 7.18 -5.68 -0.42
N ILE A 49 6.53 -6.84 -0.56
CA ILE A 49 7.15 -8.16 -0.37
C ILE A 49 8.23 -8.39 -1.41
N ALA A 50 8.00 -8.04 -2.68
CA ALA A 50 8.98 -8.19 -3.75
C ALA A 50 10.25 -7.35 -3.47
N LEU A 51 10.07 -6.09 -3.07
CA LEU A 51 11.17 -5.17 -2.75
C LEU A 51 11.95 -5.62 -1.50
N LEU A 52 11.24 -6.05 -0.44
CA LEU A 52 11.85 -6.61 0.76
C LEU A 52 12.64 -7.87 0.44
N SER A 53 12.05 -8.80 -0.32
CA SER A 53 12.70 -10.07 -0.69
C SER A 53 13.95 -9.83 -1.52
N TYR A 54 13.83 -8.99 -2.57
CA TYR A 54 14.98 -8.63 -3.40
C TYR A 54 16.09 -7.97 -2.58
N GLY A 55 15.73 -7.01 -1.74
CA GLY A 55 16.69 -6.31 -0.89
C GLY A 55 17.33 -7.18 0.20
N PHE A 56 16.63 -8.21 0.67
CA PHE A 56 17.15 -9.14 1.67
C PHE A 56 18.15 -10.14 1.10
N PHE A 57 17.87 -10.67 -0.11
CA PHE A 57 18.71 -11.72 -0.71
C PHE A 57 19.89 -11.21 -1.54
N HIS A 58 19.97 -9.91 -1.84
CA HIS A 58 21.04 -9.33 -2.65
C HIS A 58 21.86 -8.31 -1.86
N LYS A 59 23.16 -8.23 -2.15
CA LYS A 59 24.07 -7.27 -1.51
C LYS A 59 24.33 -6.07 -2.43
N GLY A 60 24.42 -4.88 -1.84
CA GLY A 60 24.78 -3.64 -2.53
C GLY A 60 23.83 -2.50 -2.24
N LEU A 61 24.14 -1.33 -2.76
CA LEU A 61 23.36 -0.11 -2.53
C LEU A 61 21.92 -0.24 -3.08
N VAL A 62 21.77 -0.72 -4.32
CA VAL A 62 20.45 -0.85 -4.97
C VAL A 62 19.54 -1.82 -4.21
N PRO A 63 19.97 -3.06 -3.87
CA PRO A 63 19.19 -3.93 -2.98
C PRO A 63 18.83 -3.28 -1.64
N GLY A 64 19.76 -2.57 -1.00
CA GLY A 64 19.50 -1.85 0.24
C GLY A 64 18.40 -0.78 0.11
N LEU A 65 18.40 -0.03 -1.00
CA LEU A 65 17.33 0.93 -1.32
C LEU A 65 15.98 0.23 -1.55
N CYS A 66 15.98 -0.91 -2.25
CA CYS A 66 14.76 -1.71 -2.43
C CYS A 66 14.21 -2.21 -1.10
N PHE A 67 15.07 -2.73 -0.21
CA PHE A 67 14.67 -3.15 1.12
C PHE A 67 14.03 -1.99 1.90
N GLY A 68 14.69 -0.82 1.91
CA GLY A 68 14.17 0.38 2.58
C GLY A 68 12.83 0.85 2.02
N ALA A 69 12.64 0.81 0.69
CA ALA A 69 11.37 1.15 0.05
C ALA A 69 10.26 0.17 0.43
N GLY A 70 10.51 -1.14 0.36
CA GLY A 70 9.55 -2.18 0.76
C GLY A 70 9.16 -2.08 2.23
N LEU A 71 10.14 -1.79 3.10
CA LEU A 71 9.88 -1.54 4.53
C LEU A 71 9.02 -0.28 4.73
N GLY A 72 9.31 0.78 3.99
CA GLY A 72 8.53 2.03 4.00
C GLY A 72 7.06 1.81 3.61
N ILE A 73 6.81 1.04 2.54
CA ILE A 73 5.44 0.66 2.13
C ILE A 73 4.74 -0.13 3.24
N THR A 74 5.44 -1.10 3.84
CA THR A 74 4.88 -1.98 4.88
C THR A 74 4.50 -1.20 6.13
N VAL A 75 5.43 -0.39 6.67
CA VAL A 75 5.20 0.40 7.89
C VAL A 75 4.12 1.46 7.66
N PHE A 76 4.13 2.12 6.49
CA PHE A 76 3.09 3.08 6.15
C PHE A 76 1.71 2.42 6.04
N GLY A 77 1.62 1.27 5.36
CA GLY A 77 0.39 0.50 5.25
C GLY A 77 -0.16 0.06 6.62
N MET A 78 0.70 -0.46 7.49
CA MET A 78 0.30 -0.80 8.88
C MET A 78 -0.19 0.43 9.63
N ALA A 79 0.54 1.55 9.59
CA ALA A 79 0.13 2.77 10.26
C ALA A 79 -1.24 3.26 9.76
N TYR A 80 -1.48 3.20 8.45
CA TYR A 80 -2.77 3.57 7.86
C TYR A 80 -3.91 2.66 8.36
N MET A 81 -3.70 1.35 8.46
CA MET A 81 -4.72 0.41 8.95
C MET A 81 -5.13 0.63 10.42
N PHE A 82 -4.25 1.17 11.25
CA PHE A 82 -4.51 1.36 12.69
C PHE A 82 -4.90 2.79 13.06
N VAL A 83 -4.56 3.78 12.23
CA VAL A 83 -4.76 5.21 12.52
C VAL A 83 -5.86 5.81 11.65
N HIS A 84 -6.14 5.23 10.49
CA HIS A 84 -7.18 5.65 9.55
C HIS A 84 -8.33 4.66 9.55
#